data_AF-A0A8J7ZP29-F1
#
_entry.id   AF-A0A8J7ZP29-F1
#
_cell.length_a   1.000
_cell.length_b   1.000
_cell.length_c   1.000
_cell.angle_alpha   90.00
_cell.angle_beta   90.00
_cell.angle_gamma   90.00
#
_symmetry.space_group_name_H-M   'P 1'
#
loop_
_entity.id
_entity.type
_entity.pdbx_description
1 polymer ?
#
loop_
_entity_poly.entity_id
_entity_poly.type
_entity_poly.pdbx_seq_one_letter_code
_entity_poly.pdbx_strand_id
1 'polypeptide(L)'
;MKRLTVIALVVLLAAPVQGLAVPANAADPAGADAADPAGTDVAPAAAASPQADESNTTSRLTVSGDVVTSRAAPSHNLAETLSTADERMRTNFRIRTFETRLSAVSSTQARAAVADDALDDIAARTAALKRTEREAVRSFADGNITETRLLRTLASIDARSELLDNAVSEHRRVSSSIAGYSASDRRQAISVELEMLQTPVRSELRESFSGGDGAAVAYVDASRDGVVVETLGDENYYREAVRYDNRNDNATDSFDGDAASVLGYVEDLYGWASDNKRGEVRLAGIYDGRWRVTVPHDQGELTTYIDGNTRSVFREVQTLQLNRLPHSNTIRTTGDEINVTINQTPHNGPVKIQITDGAGQPVAASVSINDDAIGRTGDDGTVWTLEPRSHYLVSVSTGGETVNTTVRP
;
A
#
# COMPACT_ATOMS: atom_id res chain seq x y z
N MET A 1 -52.73 -35.46 14.48
CA MET A 1 -51.82 -36.00 15.51
C MET A 1 -50.48 -35.29 15.39
N LYS A 2 -49.95 -34.77 16.53
CA LYS A 2 -48.55 -34.45 16.91
C LYS A 2 -47.53 -34.21 15.77
N ARG A 3 -46.68 -33.17 15.80
CA ARG A 3 -45.76 -32.79 16.89
C ARG A 3 -45.35 -31.32 16.76
N LEU A 4 -45.46 -30.55 17.84
CA LEU A 4 -44.70 -29.31 18.07
C LEU A 4 -43.42 -29.69 18.81
N THR A 5 -42.29 -29.19 18.33
CA THR A 5 -40.99 -29.27 19.01
C THR A 5 -40.64 -27.89 19.52
N VAL A 6 -40.41 -27.81 20.82
CA VAL A 6 -40.03 -26.63 21.61
C VAL A 6 -38.54 -26.35 21.40
N ILE A 7 -38.15 -25.10 21.17
CA ILE A 7 -36.78 -24.62 21.29
C ILE A 7 -36.76 -23.58 22.40
N ALA A 8 -35.94 -23.85 23.42
CA ALA A 8 -35.78 -23.06 24.63
C ALA A 8 -34.82 -21.87 24.39
N LEU A 9 -35.25 -20.70 24.87
CA LEU A 9 -34.51 -19.43 24.87
C LEU A 9 -33.78 -19.31 26.23
N VAL A 10 -32.45 -19.18 26.21
CA VAL A 10 -31.64 -18.90 27.41
C VAL A 10 -31.34 -17.40 27.44
N VAL A 11 -31.86 -16.72 28.47
CA VAL A 11 -31.63 -15.31 28.79
C VAL A 11 -30.55 -15.24 29.87
N LEU A 12 -29.45 -14.53 29.61
CA LEU A 12 -28.37 -14.30 30.57
C LEU A 12 -28.60 -12.98 31.32
N LEU A 13 -28.69 -13.07 32.65
CA LEU A 13 -28.98 -12.00 33.61
C LEU A 13 -27.78 -11.06 33.81
N ALA A 14 -28.07 -9.76 33.86
CA ALA A 14 -27.19 -8.69 34.35
C ALA A 14 -27.18 -8.65 35.90
N ALA A 15 -26.01 -8.41 36.49
CA ALA A 15 -25.83 -8.18 37.93
C ALA A 15 -25.63 -6.67 38.23
N PRO A 16 -26.17 -6.13 39.34
CA PRO A 16 -25.99 -4.72 39.71
C PRO A 16 -24.75 -4.52 40.58
N VAL A 17 -23.94 -3.49 40.28
CA VAL A 17 -22.88 -3.00 41.17
C VAL A 17 -23.45 -1.85 42.01
N GLN A 18 -23.46 -2.04 43.32
CA GLN A 18 -23.86 -1.05 44.32
C GLN A 18 -22.73 -0.01 44.50
N GLY A 19 -23.11 1.26 44.59
CA GLY A 19 -22.22 2.34 45.02
C GLY A 19 -22.23 2.51 46.54
N LEU A 20 -21.16 3.13 47.06
CA LEU A 20 -21.15 4.10 48.18
C LEU A 20 -19.70 4.48 48.54
N ALA A 21 -19.44 5.78 48.58
CA ALA A 21 -18.79 6.53 49.67
C ALA A 21 -17.77 7.58 49.18
N VAL A 22 -18.21 8.83 49.24
CA VAL A 22 -17.40 10.05 49.31
C VAL A 22 -17.00 10.27 50.77
N PRO A 23 -15.80 10.81 51.03
CA PRO A 23 -15.71 11.81 52.09
C PRO A 23 -15.10 13.11 51.55
N ALA A 24 -15.81 14.20 51.80
CA ALA A 24 -15.26 15.54 51.80
C ALA A 24 -14.88 15.89 53.24
N ASN A 25 -13.69 16.44 53.46
CA ASN A 25 -13.52 17.50 54.44
C ASN A 25 -12.29 18.33 54.10
N ALA A 26 -12.53 19.64 53.97
CA ALA A 26 -11.54 20.68 53.82
C ALA A 26 -11.06 21.16 55.20
N ALA A 27 -9.77 21.46 55.32
CA ALA A 27 -9.22 22.46 56.23
C ALA A 27 -7.77 22.78 55.81
N ASP A 28 -7.57 23.94 55.20
CA ASP A 28 -6.32 24.70 55.19
C ASP A 28 -6.32 25.59 56.47
N PRO A 29 -5.19 26.10 57.03
CA PRO A 29 -4.22 26.91 56.27
C PRO A 29 -2.73 26.77 56.65
N ALA A 30 -1.91 27.31 55.72
CA ALA A 30 -0.66 28.05 55.92
C ALA A 30 0.69 27.31 55.76
N GLY A 31 1.23 27.42 54.54
CA GLY A 31 2.54 28.06 54.33
C GLY A 31 3.76 27.13 54.19
N ALA A 32 4.13 26.81 52.94
CA ALA A 32 5.52 26.79 52.48
C ALA A 32 5.59 26.56 50.95
N ASP A 33 6.28 27.47 50.28
CA ASP A 33 6.83 27.41 48.92
C ASP A 33 7.03 26.00 48.33
N ALA A 34 6.41 25.73 47.18
CA ALA A 34 6.79 24.62 46.32
C ALA A 34 6.63 25.02 44.85
N ALA A 35 7.77 25.01 44.16
CA ALA A 35 7.93 25.35 42.76
C ALA A 35 7.08 24.49 41.82
N ASP A 36 6.55 25.16 40.81
CA ASP A 36 5.87 24.62 39.63
C ASP A 36 6.82 23.70 38.83
N PRO A 37 6.54 22.38 38.67
CA PRO A 37 7.18 21.59 37.65
C PRO A 37 6.40 21.76 36.36
N ALA A 38 7.04 22.51 35.46
CA ALA A 38 6.73 22.69 34.06
C ALA A 38 6.10 21.47 33.38
N GLY A 39 5.18 21.78 32.46
CA GLY A 39 4.51 20.83 31.57
C GLY A 39 5.49 19.88 30.90
N THR A 40 5.20 18.60 31.01
CA THR A 40 5.72 17.59 30.10
C THR A 40 5.08 17.80 28.74
N ASP A 41 5.78 18.55 27.88
CA ASP A 41 5.66 18.40 26.43
C ASP A 41 5.95 16.94 26.11
N VAL A 42 4.88 16.15 25.93
CA VAL A 42 4.99 14.83 25.34
C VAL A 42 5.34 15.06 23.89
N ALA A 43 6.64 15.00 23.57
CA ALA A 43 7.09 14.90 22.20
C ALA A 43 6.30 13.78 21.51
N PRO A 44 5.68 14.01 20.34
CA PRO A 44 5.00 12.95 19.63
C PRO A 44 6.02 11.83 19.38
N ALA A 45 5.62 10.59 19.66
CA ALA A 45 6.44 9.42 19.38
C ALA A 45 6.95 9.52 17.94
N ALA A 46 8.28 9.52 17.76
CA ALA A 46 8.88 9.69 16.45
C ALA A 46 8.39 8.57 15.52
N ALA A 47 7.52 8.92 14.59
CA ALA A 47 7.12 8.08 13.48
C ALA A 47 8.38 7.58 12.75
N ALA A 48 8.53 6.27 12.59
CA ALA A 48 9.67 5.71 11.88
C ALA A 48 9.73 6.29 10.46
N SER A 49 10.76 7.08 10.20
CA SER A 49 11.08 7.68 8.90
C SER A 49 11.93 6.72 8.07
N PRO A 50 11.97 6.85 6.73
CA PRO A 50 12.93 6.11 5.91
C PRO A 50 14.34 6.29 6.47
N GLN A 51 15.09 5.20 6.65
CA GLN A 51 16.46 5.28 7.16
C GLN A 51 17.42 5.38 5.98
N ALA A 52 18.23 6.45 5.97
CA ALA A 52 19.35 6.57 5.06
C ALA A 52 20.39 5.49 5.35
N ASP A 53 20.82 4.76 4.33
CA ASP A 53 21.89 3.79 4.43
C ASP A 53 22.83 3.82 3.22
N GLU A 54 24.00 3.21 3.35
CA GLU A 54 25.06 3.25 2.31
C GLU A 54 24.85 2.20 1.20
N SER A 55 23.63 1.68 1.02
CA SER A 55 23.32 0.54 0.16
C SER A 55 23.32 0.84 -1.35
N ASN A 56 23.83 2.00 -1.78
CA ASN A 56 23.80 2.47 -3.17
C ASN A 56 22.41 2.34 -3.84
N THR A 57 21.35 2.53 -3.05
CA THR A 57 19.96 2.52 -3.48
C THR A 57 19.16 3.44 -2.57
N THR A 58 17.93 3.73 -2.95
CA THR A 58 17.06 4.62 -2.16
C THR A 58 16.64 3.96 -0.84
N SER A 59 16.57 4.76 0.22
CA SER A 59 15.95 4.40 1.49
C SER A 59 14.52 3.87 1.28
N ARG A 60 14.04 3.03 2.21
CA ARG A 60 12.68 2.47 2.17
C ARG A 60 11.93 2.75 3.46
N LEU A 61 10.71 3.26 3.35
CA LEU A 61 9.78 3.40 4.47
C LEU A 61 9.36 2.01 4.98
N THR A 62 9.54 1.75 6.27
CA THR A 62 9.15 0.50 6.92
C THR A 62 7.90 0.67 7.79
N VAL A 63 7.28 -0.45 8.15
CA VAL A 63 6.18 -0.53 9.13
C VAL A 63 6.73 -0.80 10.53
N SER A 64 6.12 -0.19 11.54
CA SER A 64 6.45 -0.36 12.95
C SER A 64 5.45 -1.25 13.68
N GLY A 65 5.78 -1.63 14.92
CA GLY A 65 4.91 -2.43 15.79
C GLY A 65 5.12 -3.94 15.61
N ASP A 66 4.09 -4.71 15.94
CA ASP A 66 4.09 -6.18 15.76
C ASP A 66 3.87 -6.50 14.27
N VAL A 67 4.97 -6.62 13.53
CA VAL A 67 4.95 -6.87 12.09
C VAL A 67 4.76 -8.35 11.81
N VAL A 68 3.71 -8.66 11.05
CA VAL A 68 3.45 -9.97 10.45
C VAL A 68 3.87 -9.93 9.00
N THR A 69 4.61 -10.98 8.62
CA THR A 69 5.36 -11.03 7.39
C THR A 69 4.99 -12.30 6.62
N SER A 70 4.60 -12.18 5.35
CA SER A 70 4.16 -13.31 4.54
C SER A 70 4.47 -13.13 3.05
N ARG A 71 4.53 -14.26 2.35
CA ARG A 71 4.77 -14.36 0.91
C ARG A 71 3.59 -15.10 0.27
N ALA A 72 3.18 -14.63 -0.91
CA ALA A 72 2.11 -15.25 -1.68
C ALA A 72 2.50 -15.34 -3.16
N ALA A 73 1.95 -16.33 -3.86
CA ALA A 73 1.91 -16.35 -5.32
C ALA A 73 0.45 -16.11 -5.74
N PRO A 74 0.06 -14.86 -6.07
CA PRO A 74 -1.26 -14.58 -6.60
C PRO A 74 -1.50 -15.43 -7.86
N SER A 75 -2.73 -15.89 -8.03
CA SER A 75 -3.10 -16.73 -9.16
C SER A 75 -4.50 -16.40 -9.63
N HIS A 76 -4.80 -16.79 -10.87
CA HIS A 76 -6.06 -16.47 -11.51
C HIS A 76 -7.28 -16.81 -10.63
N ASN A 77 -8.19 -15.85 -10.53
CA ASN A 77 -9.42 -15.97 -9.78
C ASN A 77 -10.61 -15.44 -10.58
N LEU A 78 -11.40 -16.36 -11.13
CA LEU A 78 -12.62 -16.04 -11.88
C LEU A 78 -13.63 -15.22 -11.05
N ALA A 79 -13.72 -15.46 -9.73
CA ALA A 79 -14.63 -14.72 -8.87
C ALA A 79 -14.23 -13.24 -8.75
N GLU A 80 -12.92 -12.93 -8.75
CA GLU A 80 -12.44 -11.54 -8.76
C GLU A 80 -12.77 -10.84 -10.08
N THR A 81 -12.56 -11.54 -11.20
CA THR A 81 -12.90 -11.03 -12.53
C THR A 81 -14.39 -10.70 -12.62
N LEU A 82 -15.25 -11.60 -12.14
CA LEU A 82 -16.70 -11.38 -12.12
C LEU A 82 -17.11 -10.26 -11.15
N SER A 83 -16.49 -10.18 -9.96
CA SER A 83 -16.78 -9.11 -9.00
C SER A 83 -16.43 -7.74 -9.56
N THR A 84 -15.33 -7.63 -10.31
CA THR A 84 -14.92 -6.38 -10.97
C THR A 84 -15.91 -5.99 -12.07
N ALA A 85 -16.36 -6.97 -12.87
CA ALA A 85 -17.38 -6.74 -13.90
C ALA A 85 -18.74 -6.28 -13.31
N ASP A 86 -19.19 -6.90 -12.22
CA ASP A 86 -20.40 -6.48 -11.50
C ASP A 86 -20.29 -5.04 -10.98
N GLU A 87 -19.16 -4.68 -10.35
CA GLU A 87 -18.98 -3.32 -9.83
C GLU A 87 -18.90 -2.27 -10.96
N ARG A 88 -18.32 -2.62 -12.11
CA ARG A 88 -18.34 -1.76 -13.31
C ARG A 88 -19.77 -1.54 -13.80
N MET A 89 -20.57 -2.60 -13.88
CA MET A 89 -21.99 -2.50 -14.27
C MET A 89 -22.78 -1.61 -13.30
N ARG A 90 -22.58 -1.78 -11.99
CA ARG A 90 -23.24 -0.95 -10.96
C ARG A 90 -22.82 0.51 -11.04
N THR A 91 -21.54 0.79 -11.28
CA THR A 91 -21.04 2.16 -11.42
C THR A 91 -21.64 2.83 -12.67
N ASN A 92 -21.69 2.14 -13.80
CA ASN A 92 -22.34 2.64 -15.01
C ASN A 92 -23.84 2.92 -14.79
N PHE A 93 -24.54 2.03 -14.07
CA PHE A 93 -25.94 2.24 -13.71
C PHE A 93 -26.14 3.49 -12.84
N ARG A 94 -25.24 3.75 -11.89
CA ARG A 94 -25.28 4.97 -11.04
C ARG A 94 -25.05 6.23 -11.87
N ILE A 95 -24.05 6.24 -12.75
CA ILE A 95 -23.79 7.36 -13.65
C ILE A 95 -25.04 7.64 -14.50
N ARG A 96 -25.67 6.60 -15.06
CA ARG A 96 -26.88 6.77 -15.87
C ARG A 96 -28.08 7.26 -15.05
N THR A 97 -28.21 6.80 -13.81
CA THR A 97 -29.24 7.27 -12.87
C THR A 97 -29.05 8.74 -12.55
N PHE A 98 -27.81 9.17 -12.30
CA PHE A 98 -27.46 10.58 -12.08
C PHE A 98 -27.84 11.44 -13.30
N GLU A 99 -27.42 11.06 -14.51
CA GLU A 99 -27.80 11.76 -15.75
C GLU A 99 -29.32 11.89 -15.90
N THR A 100 -30.05 10.80 -15.65
CA THR A 100 -31.51 10.75 -15.77
C THR A 100 -32.16 11.69 -14.75
N ARG A 101 -31.76 11.62 -13.48
CA ARG A 101 -32.28 12.49 -12.40
C ARG A 101 -32.00 13.96 -12.70
N LEU A 102 -30.80 14.28 -13.19
CA LEU A 102 -30.43 15.65 -13.52
C LEU A 102 -31.28 16.21 -14.67
N SER A 103 -31.59 15.38 -15.67
CA SER A 103 -32.44 15.76 -16.80
C SER A 103 -33.91 15.95 -16.44
N ALA A 104 -34.39 15.26 -15.39
CA ALA A 104 -35.78 15.31 -14.95
C ALA A 104 -36.14 16.58 -14.16
N VAL A 105 -35.13 17.31 -13.66
CA VAL A 105 -35.32 18.55 -12.90
C VAL A 105 -34.92 19.78 -13.72
N SER A 106 -35.71 20.84 -13.61
CA SER A 106 -35.57 22.03 -14.46
C SER A 106 -34.89 23.22 -13.76
N SER A 107 -35.06 23.39 -12.45
CA SER A 107 -34.45 24.52 -11.74
C SER A 107 -32.96 24.29 -11.48
N THR A 108 -32.15 25.34 -11.60
CA THR A 108 -30.70 25.31 -11.31
C THR A 108 -30.41 24.77 -9.92
N GLN A 109 -31.20 25.18 -8.91
CA GLN A 109 -31.04 24.73 -7.52
C GLN A 109 -31.30 23.22 -7.38
N ALA A 110 -32.37 22.70 -7.99
CA ALA A 110 -32.66 21.26 -7.94
C ALA A 110 -31.60 20.44 -8.70
N ARG A 111 -31.11 20.97 -9.83
CA ARG A 111 -30.01 20.36 -10.58
C ARG A 111 -28.71 20.31 -9.76
N ALA A 112 -28.37 21.40 -9.08
CA ALA A 112 -27.21 21.46 -8.18
C ALA A 112 -27.34 20.44 -7.05
N ALA A 113 -28.50 20.33 -6.41
CA ALA A 113 -28.75 19.33 -5.36
C ALA A 113 -28.54 17.89 -5.88
N VAL A 114 -29.04 17.56 -7.07
CA VAL A 114 -28.81 16.23 -7.68
C VAL A 114 -27.32 15.98 -7.98
N ALA A 115 -26.59 17.02 -8.40
CA ALA A 115 -25.14 16.91 -8.63
C ALA A 115 -24.37 16.74 -7.31
N ASP A 116 -24.79 17.40 -6.24
CA ASP A 116 -24.18 17.26 -4.92
C ASP A 116 -24.43 15.88 -4.32
N ASP A 117 -25.65 15.35 -4.42
CA ASP A 117 -25.99 13.99 -3.98
C ASP A 117 -25.12 12.92 -4.67
N ALA A 118 -24.90 13.08 -5.98
CA ALA A 118 -24.05 12.16 -6.74
C ALA A 118 -22.59 12.24 -6.28
N LEU A 119 -22.08 13.44 -5.97
CA LEU A 119 -20.72 13.61 -5.49
C LEU A 119 -20.55 13.09 -4.06
N ASP A 120 -21.56 13.21 -3.20
CA ASP A 120 -21.58 12.64 -1.85
C ASP A 120 -21.55 11.10 -1.88
N ASP A 121 -22.25 10.46 -2.82
CA ASP A 121 -22.15 9.01 -3.02
C ASP A 121 -20.72 8.59 -3.40
N ILE A 122 -20.08 9.30 -4.33
CA ILE A 122 -18.69 9.01 -4.72
C ILE A 122 -17.74 9.21 -3.53
N ALA A 123 -17.89 10.28 -2.76
CA ALA A 123 -17.09 10.55 -1.57
C ALA A 123 -17.26 9.47 -0.50
N ALA A 124 -18.50 9.05 -0.22
CA ALA A 124 -18.80 8.01 0.76
C ALA A 124 -18.18 6.65 0.36
N ARG A 125 -18.21 6.33 -0.94
CA ARG A 125 -17.59 5.11 -1.48
C ARG A 125 -16.07 5.15 -1.44
N THR A 126 -15.48 6.29 -1.72
CA THR A 126 -14.04 6.53 -1.56
C THR A 126 -13.60 6.32 -0.11
N ALA A 127 -14.34 6.90 0.85
CA ALA A 127 -14.10 6.69 2.27
C ALA A 127 -14.28 5.22 2.70
N ALA A 128 -15.22 4.50 2.08
CA ALA A 128 -15.42 3.08 2.33
C ALA A 128 -14.21 2.23 1.86
N LEU A 129 -13.63 2.51 0.69
CA LEU A 129 -12.43 1.82 0.22
C LEU A 129 -11.26 1.96 1.22
N LYS A 130 -11.02 3.18 1.73
CA LYS A 130 -9.99 3.44 2.74
C LYS A 130 -10.24 2.74 4.09
N ARG A 131 -11.51 2.52 4.45
CA ARG A 131 -11.85 1.73 5.66
C ARG A 131 -11.59 0.25 5.41
N THR A 132 -12.04 -0.27 4.27
CA THR A 132 -11.82 -1.68 3.87
C THR A 132 -10.33 -2.02 3.81
N GLU A 133 -9.50 -1.14 3.27
CA GLU A 133 -8.04 -1.28 3.28
C GLU A 133 -7.50 -1.48 4.70
N ARG A 134 -7.77 -0.53 5.60
CA ARG A 134 -7.30 -0.55 6.99
C ARG A 134 -7.81 -1.74 7.78
N GLU A 135 -9.08 -2.09 7.59
CA GLU A 135 -9.68 -3.27 8.23
C GLU A 135 -9.03 -4.56 7.72
N ALA A 136 -8.76 -4.68 6.41
CA ALA A 136 -8.12 -5.86 5.85
C ALA A 136 -6.67 -6.01 6.32
N VAL A 137 -5.90 -4.91 6.34
CA VAL A 137 -4.52 -4.93 6.85
C VAL A 137 -4.48 -5.34 8.32
N ARG A 138 -5.33 -4.75 9.17
CA ARG A 138 -5.44 -5.15 10.58
C ARG A 138 -5.89 -6.60 10.74
N SER A 139 -6.88 -7.03 9.97
CA SER A 139 -7.35 -8.43 10.03
C SER A 139 -6.24 -9.41 9.66
N PHE A 140 -5.39 -9.05 8.70
CA PHE A 140 -4.24 -9.88 8.33
C PHE A 140 -3.16 -9.86 9.41
N ALA A 141 -2.81 -8.69 9.93
CA ALA A 141 -1.85 -8.55 11.02
C ALA A 141 -2.31 -9.29 12.31
N ASP A 142 -3.61 -9.34 12.57
CA ASP A 142 -4.19 -10.10 13.68
C ASP A 142 -4.37 -11.61 13.37
N GLY A 143 -4.02 -12.08 12.16
CA GLY A 143 -4.13 -13.48 11.74
C GLY A 143 -5.55 -13.96 11.38
N ASN A 144 -6.51 -13.04 11.22
CA ASN A 144 -7.91 -13.35 10.92
C ASN A 144 -8.18 -13.63 9.42
N ILE A 145 -7.31 -13.14 8.53
CA ILE A 145 -7.36 -13.43 7.09
C ILE A 145 -5.97 -13.84 6.59
N THR A 146 -5.91 -14.56 5.48
CA THR A 146 -4.65 -14.93 4.83
C THR A 146 -4.07 -13.77 4.02
N GLU A 147 -2.77 -13.84 3.72
CA GLU A 147 -2.07 -12.90 2.83
C GLU A 147 -2.75 -12.83 1.45
N THR A 148 -3.16 -13.97 0.90
CA THR A 148 -3.87 -14.03 -0.39
C THR A 148 -5.20 -13.27 -0.33
N ARG A 149 -5.91 -13.32 0.81
CA ARG A 149 -7.18 -12.57 0.99
C ARG A 149 -6.94 -11.07 1.11
N LEU A 150 -5.85 -10.65 1.77
CA LEU A 150 -5.43 -9.26 1.84
C LEU A 150 -5.06 -8.72 0.46
N LEU A 151 -4.16 -9.40 -0.26
CA LEU A 151 -3.70 -8.99 -1.60
C LEU A 151 -4.86 -8.87 -2.59
N ARG A 152 -5.82 -9.80 -2.56
CA ARG A 152 -7.06 -9.70 -3.35
C ARG A 152 -7.88 -8.47 -2.98
N THR A 153 -7.94 -8.12 -1.69
CA THR A 153 -8.65 -6.91 -1.25
C THR A 153 -7.98 -5.66 -1.79
N LEU A 154 -6.65 -5.58 -1.77
CA LEU A 154 -5.91 -4.43 -2.31
C LEU A 154 -6.07 -4.30 -3.82
N ALA A 155 -6.00 -5.40 -4.57
CA ALA A 155 -6.29 -5.42 -6.01
C ALA A 155 -7.73 -4.97 -6.33
N SER A 156 -8.71 -5.41 -5.53
CA SER A 156 -10.11 -4.99 -5.71
C SER A 156 -10.30 -3.51 -5.39
N ILE A 157 -9.56 -2.97 -4.42
CA ILE A 157 -9.59 -1.54 -4.07
C ILE A 157 -9.05 -0.69 -5.23
N ASP A 158 -7.95 -1.10 -5.85
CA ASP A 158 -7.39 -0.46 -7.05
C ASP A 158 -8.42 -0.40 -8.18
N ALA A 159 -8.98 -1.56 -8.58
CA ALA A 159 -10.01 -1.61 -9.62
C ALA A 159 -11.22 -0.70 -9.33
N ARG A 160 -11.69 -0.70 -8.07
CA ARG A 160 -12.85 0.11 -7.66
C ARG A 160 -12.52 1.59 -7.59
N SER A 161 -11.30 1.94 -7.23
CA SER A 161 -10.86 3.33 -7.18
C SER A 161 -10.78 3.92 -8.60
N GLU A 162 -10.33 3.15 -9.60
CA GLU A 162 -10.34 3.55 -11.01
C GLU A 162 -11.77 3.80 -11.52
N LEU A 163 -12.72 2.92 -11.15
CA LEU A 163 -14.14 3.11 -11.47
C LEU A 163 -14.73 4.38 -10.82
N LEU A 164 -14.34 4.70 -9.59
CA LEU A 164 -14.78 5.91 -8.90
C LEU A 164 -14.15 7.17 -9.49
N ASP A 165 -12.88 7.14 -9.92
CA ASP A 165 -12.23 8.30 -10.53
C ASP A 165 -12.86 8.63 -11.89
N ASN A 166 -13.21 7.60 -12.67
CA ASN A 166 -14.06 7.74 -13.85
C ASN A 166 -15.43 8.37 -13.51
N ALA A 167 -16.05 7.98 -12.38
CA ALA A 167 -17.31 8.58 -11.94
C ALA A 167 -17.15 10.06 -11.54
N VAL A 168 -16.01 10.48 -10.97
CA VAL A 168 -15.68 11.90 -10.72
C VAL A 168 -15.58 12.67 -12.03
N SER A 169 -14.92 12.09 -13.04
CA SER A 169 -14.79 12.69 -14.37
C SER A 169 -16.16 12.84 -15.06
N GLU A 170 -17.01 11.82 -14.98
CA GLU A 170 -18.38 11.87 -15.49
C GLU A 170 -19.25 12.87 -14.73
N HIS A 171 -19.11 12.96 -13.41
CA HIS A 171 -19.76 14.00 -12.61
C HIS A 171 -19.41 15.39 -13.12
N ARG A 172 -18.12 15.67 -13.33
CA ARG A 172 -17.66 16.96 -13.88
C ARG A 172 -18.26 17.24 -15.25
N ARG A 173 -18.26 16.25 -16.14
CA ARG A 173 -18.81 16.39 -17.51
C ARG A 173 -20.30 16.72 -17.47
N VAL A 174 -21.10 15.95 -16.74
CA VAL A 174 -22.56 16.08 -16.72
C VAL A 174 -23.01 17.35 -15.98
N SER A 175 -22.36 17.69 -14.87
CA SER A 175 -22.67 18.88 -14.07
C SER A 175 -22.23 20.20 -14.71
N SER A 176 -21.34 20.17 -15.71
CA SER A 176 -20.90 21.38 -16.44
C SER A 176 -22.04 22.18 -17.10
N SER A 177 -23.18 21.53 -17.36
CA SER A 177 -24.37 22.16 -17.91
C SER A 177 -25.16 23.01 -16.90
N ILE A 178 -24.84 22.93 -15.61
CA ILE A 178 -25.57 23.63 -14.55
C ILE A 178 -24.95 25.01 -14.36
N ALA A 179 -25.69 26.06 -14.71
CA ALA A 179 -25.21 27.43 -14.60
C ALA A 179 -24.81 27.78 -13.14
N GLY A 180 -23.58 28.24 -12.95
CA GLY A 180 -23.04 28.66 -11.65
C GLY A 180 -22.65 27.53 -10.69
N TYR A 181 -22.78 26.26 -11.10
CA TYR A 181 -22.36 25.13 -10.26
C TYR A 181 -20.85 24.90 -10.34
N SER A 182 -20.19 24.80 -9.19
CA SER A 182 -18.80 24.38 -9.08
C SER A 182 -18.63 23.46 -7.88
N ALA A 183 -17.88 22.38 -8.08
CA ALA A 183 -17.50 21.44 -7.04
C ALA A 183 -16.03 21.02 -7.24
N SER A 184 -15.20 21.91 -7.78
CA SER A 184 -13.82 21.61 -8.15
C SER A 184 -12.99 21.15 -6.96
N ASP A 185 -13.09 21.83 -5.81
CA ASP A 185 -12.32 21.47 -4.60
C ASP A 185 -12.76 20.11 -4.05
N ARG A 186 -14.07 19.82 -4.02
CA ARG A 186 -14.60 18.51 -3.59
C ARG A 186 -14.15 17.38 -4.52
N ARG A 187 -14.18 17.60 -5.84
CA ARG A 187 -13.68 16.62 -6.81
C ARG A 187 -12.18 16.39 -6.66
N GLN A 188 -11.41 17.45 -6.47
CA GLN A 188 -9.96 17.35 -6.24
C GLN A 188 -9.67 16.56 -4.97
N ALA A 189 -10.38 16.84 -3.87
CA ALA A 189 -10.24 16.09 -2.62
C ALA A 189 -10.51 14.60 -2.82
N ILE A 190 -11.57 14.23 -3.55
CA ILE A 190 -11.91 12.82 -3.85
C ILE A 190 -10.84 12.18 -4.73
N SER A 191 -10.45 12.81 -5.84
CA SER A 191 -9.46 12.25 -6.77
C SER A 191 -8.11 12.03 -6.10
N VAL A 192 -7.66 12.93 -5.22
CA VAL A 192 -6.43 12.73 -4.43
C VAL A 192 -6.51 11.48 -3.54
N GLU A 193 -7.66 11.24 -2.91
CA GLU A 193 -7.87 10.02 -2.11
C GLU A 193 -7.88 8.75 -2.96
N LEU A 194 -8.50 8.79 -4.14
CA LEU A 194 -8.54 7.67 -5.06
C LEU A 194 -7.17 7.35 -5.65
N GLU A 195 -6.40 8.39 -6.00
CA GLU A 195 -5.05 8.24 -6.54
C GLU A 195 -4.13 7.49 -5.58
N MET A 196 -4.21 7.77 -4.27
CA MET A 196 -3.43 7.03 -3.27
C MET A 196 -3.82 5.56 -3.14
N LEU A 197 -4.99 5.15 -3.65
CA LEU A 197 -5.44 3.76 -3.68
C LEU A 197 -5.07 3.03 -4.97
N GLN A 198 -4.56 3.77 -5.96
CA GLN A 198 -4.11 3.29 -7.27
C GLN A 198 -2.58 3.28 -7.29
N THR A 199 -1.99 2.10 -7.15
CA THR A 199 -0.53 1.96 -7.16
C THR A 199 -0.11 0.91 -8.17
N PRO A 200 1.09 1.03 -8.76
CA PRO A 200 1.63 0.00 -9.65
C PRO A 200 1.59 -1.39 -9.01
N VAL A 201 1.93 -1.51 -7.72
CA VAL A 201 1.83 -2.77 -6.96
C VAL A 201 0.43 -3.37 -7.04
N ARG A 202 -0.62 -2.57 -6.83
CA ARG A 202 -2.00 -3.08 -6.85
C ARG A 202 -2.49 -3.40 -8.25
N SER A 203 -2.05 -2.64 -9.24
CA SER A 203 -2.32 -2.93 -10.66
C SER A 203 -1.73 -4.28 -11.05
N GLU A 204 -0.47 -4.56 -10.70
CA GLU A 204 0.19 -5.85 -10.94
C GLU A 204 -0.55 -7.00 -10.24
N LEU A 205 -0.97 -6.81 -8.99
CA LEU A 205 -1.80 -7.80 -8.28
C LEU A 205 -3.14 -8.05 -8.99
N ARG A 206 -3.80 -6.98 -9.45
CA ARG A 206 -5.06 -7.06 -10.20
C ARG A 206 -4.90 -7.85 -11.49
N GLU A 207 -3.83 -7.60 -12.23
CA GLU A 207 -3.51 -8.32 -13.47
C GLU A 207 -3.28 -9.81 -13.21
N SER A 208 -2.50 -10.14 -12.18
CA SER A 208 -2.27 -11.53 -11.76
C SER A 208 -3.57 -12.27 -11.39
N PHE A 209 -4.45 -11.66 -10.60
CA PHE A 209 -5.75 -12.27 -10.27
C PHE A 209 -6.70 -12.38 -11.47
N SER A 210 -6.58 -11.50 -12.46
CA SER A 210 -7.39 -11.56 -13.69
C SER A 210 -6.89 -12.61 -14.69
N GLY A 211 -5.72 -13.24 -14.43
CA GLY A 211 -5.11 -14.22 -15.32
C GLY A 211 -4.29 -13.61 -16.45
N GLY A 212 -3.82 -12.37 -16.29
CA GLY A 212 -2.74 -11.82 -17.10
C GLY A 212 -1.38 -12.38 -16.65
N ASP A 213 -0.31 -11.93 -17.32
CA ASP A 213 1.07 -12.30 -16.99
C ASP A 213 1.60 -11.62 -15.71
N GLY A 214 0.75 -10.88 -14.99
CA GLY A 214 1.10 -10.08 -13.81
C GLY A 214 1.61 -10.90 -12.61
N ALA A 215 2.47 -10.27 -11.81
CA ALA A 215 3.02 -10.70 -10.52
C ALA A 215 3.01 -12.21 -10.21
N ALA A 216 4.15 -12.88 -10.44
CA ALA A 216 4.35 -14.28 -10.02
C ALA A 216 4.41 -14.43 -8.48
N VAL A 217 4.85 -13.39 -7.76
CA VAL A 217 5.07 -13.39 -6.31
C VAL A 217 4.79 -12.01 -5.73
N ALA A 218 4.18 -12.00 -4.55
CA ALA A 218 4.03 -10.81 -3.73
C ALA A 218 4.53 -11.06 -2.30
N TYR A 219 5.09 -10.02 -1.70
CA TYR A 219 5.51 -9.98 -0.31
C TYR A 219 4.66 -8.99 0.46
N VAL A 220 4.35 -9.30 1.72
CA VAL A 220 3.60 -8.42 2.61
C VAL A 220 4.25 -8.37 3.98
N ASP A 221 4.54 -7.15 4.44
CA ASP A 221 4.77 -6.85 5.85
C ASP A 221 3.61 -5.98 6.36
N ALA A 222 2.94 -6.40 7.42
CA ALA A 222 1.77 -5.71 7.92
C ALA A 222 1.77 -5.61 9.44
N SER A 223 1.31 -4.48 9.95
CA SER A 223 0.99 -4.28 11.36
C SER A 223 -0.33 -3.55 11.47
N ARG A 224 -0.75 -3.22 12.70
CA ARG A 224 -1.93 -2.36 12.91
C ARG A 224 -1.72 -0.93 12.41
N ASP A 225 -0.46 -0.52 12.27
CA ASP A 225 -0.02 0.82 11.94
C ASP A 225 0.28 0.99 10.46
N GLY A 226 0.46 -0.09 9.69
CA GLY A 226 0.72 0.04 8.27
C GLY A 226 0.86 -1.27 7.51
N VAL A 227 1.14 -1.14 6.21
CA VAL A 227 1.43 -2.26 5.31
C VAL A 227 2.54 -1.88 4.33
N VAL A 228 3.42 -2.82 4.05
CA VAL A 228 4.32 -2.84 2.90
C VAL A 228 3.91 -3.98 1.99
N VAL A 229 3.76 -3.71 0.71
CA VAL A 229 3.55 -4.72 -0.32
C VAL A 229 4.60 -4.57 -1.40
N GLU A 230 5.20 -5.69 -1.77
CA GLU A 230 6.26 -5.76 -2.77
C GLU A 230 5.88 -6.79 -3.83
N THR A 231 6.15 -6.48 -5.09
CA THR A 231 5.89 -7.41 -6.20
C THR A 231 6.83 -7.16 -7.37
N LEU A 232 6.80 -8.08 -8.35
CA LEU A 232 7.59 -8.03 -9.57
C LEU A 232 6.63 -7.97 -10.75
N GLY A 233 6.88 -7.06 -11.69
CA GLY A 233 6.41 -7.17 -13.08
C GLY A 233 7.57 -7.63 -13.96
N ASP A 234 7.39 -7.54 -15.28
CA ASP A 234 8.35 -8.07 -16.27
C ASP A 234 9.78 -7.55 -16.07
N GLU A 235 9.95 -6.22 -16.03
CA GLU A 235 11.27 -5.57 -15.93
C GLU A 235 11.43 -4.77 -14.63
N ASN A 236 10.37 -4.68 -13.83
CA ASN A 236 10.28 -3.75 -12.70
C ASN A 236 9.98 -4.48 -11.39
N TYR A 237 10.59 -3.97 -10.33
CA TYR A 237 10.22 -4.20 -8.95
C TYR A 237 9.34 -3.05 -8.47
N TYR A 238 8.19 -3.40 -7.90
CA TYR A 238 7.26 -2.43 -7.34
C TYR A 238 7.15 -2.63 -5.84
N ARG A 239 7.17 -1.51 -5.12
CA ARG A 239 6.99 -1.47 -3.68
C ARG A 239 6.03 -0.35 -3.29
N GLU A 240 5.13 -0.66 -2.39
CA GLU A 240 4.22 0.29 -1.77
C GLU A 240 4.34 0.14 -0.25
N ALA A 241 4.55 1.24 0.46
CA ALA A 241 4.45 1.30 1.91
C ALA A 241 3.41 2.34 2.33
N VAL A 242 2.58 2.00 3.31
CA VAL A 242 1.52 2.85 3.86
C VAL A 242 1.62 2.84 5.39
N ARG A 243 1.65 4.03 6.00
CA ARG A 243 1.72 4.26 7.44
C ARG A 243 0.50 5.04 7.89
N TYR A 244 -0.45 4.33 8.50
CA TYR A 244 -1.71 4.89 8.99
C TYR A 244 -1.52 5.74 10.24
N ASP A 245 -0.46 5.46 11.01
CA ASP A 245 -0.03 6.19 12.20
C ASP A 245 0.69 7.51 11.88
N ASN A 246 1.23 7.65 10.67
CA ASN A 246 1.95 8.84 10.21
C ASN A 246 1.03 9.95 9.68
N ARG A 247 -0.22 9.98 10.15
CA ARG A 247 -1.22 10.98 9.74
C ARG A 247 -1.87 11.64 10.94
N ASN A 248 -1.92 12.98 10.93
CA ASN A 248 -2.69 13.76 11.88
C ASN A 248 -3.50 14.87 11.18
N ASP A 249 -4.80 14.65 11.08
CA ASP A 249 -5.73 15.57 10.39
C ASP A 249 -6.12 16.79 11.27
N ASN A 250 -5.64 16.85 12.52
CA ASN A 250 -6.00 17.89 13.50
C ASN A 250 -4.87 18.88 13.81
N ALA A 251 -3.77 18.85 13.05
CA ALA A 251 -2.64 19.75 13.21
C ALA A 251 -2.53 20.72 12.02
N THR A 252 -1.73 21.77 12.17
CA THR A 252 -1.49 22.78 11.11
C THR A 252 -0.28 22.38 10.27
N ASP A 253 -0.33 22.66 8.97
CA ASP A 253 0.78 22.36 8.06
C ASP A 253 2.04 23.11 8.51
N SER A 254 3.02 22.34 8.95
CA SER A 254 4.28 22.86 9.48
C SER A 254 5.28 23.25 8.40
N PHE A 255 5.00 22.96 7.13
CA PHE A 255 5.73 23.53 6.00
C PHE A 255 5.20 24.90 5.59
N ASP A 256 4.04 25.34 6.11
CA ASP A 256 3.43 26.64 5.82
C ASP A 256 3.30 26.94 4.31
N GLY A 257 3.04 25.90 3.50
CA GLY A 257 3.00 26.04 2.04
C GLY A 257 4.35 26.18 1.35
N ASP A 258 5.49 26.12 2.06
CA ASP A 258 6.82 26.28 1.48
C ASP A 258 7.30 25.02 0.75
N ALA A 259 7.12 25.05 -0.56
CA ALA A 259 7.60 24.05 -1.50
C ALA A 259 9.11 23.74 -1.36
N ALA A 260 9.95 24.75 -1.09
CA ALA A 260 11.40 24.55 -0.99
C ALA A 260 11.77 23.75 0.26
N SER A 261 11.12 24.03 1.40
CA SER A 261 11.29 23.27 2.63
C SER A 261 10.85 21.80 2.47
N VAL A 262 9.78 21.54 1.73
CA VAL A 262 9.33 20.16 1.44
C VAL A 262 10.38 19.42 0.61
N LEU A 263 10.93 20.07 -0.43
CA LEU A 263 11.96 19.47 -1.27
C LEU A 263 13.24 19.18 -0.48
N GLY A 264 13.73 20.12 0.32
CA GLY A 264 14.91 19.91 1.18
C GLY A 264 14.69 18.77 2.17
N TYR A 265 13.48 18.65 2.73
CA TYR A 265 13.13 17.54 3.62
C TYR A 265 13.14 16.17 2.90
N VAL A 266 12.68 16.10 1.64
CA VAL A 266 12.77 14.88 0.83
C VAL A 266 14.22 14.55 0.48
N GLU A 267 15.05 15.55 0.18
CA GLU A 267 16.48 15.36 -0.07
C GLU A 267 17.18 14.76 1.15
N ASP A 268 16.85 15.21 2.36
CA ASP A 268 17.38 14.66 3.60
C ASP A 268 16.95 13.20 3.83
N LEU A 269 15.68 12.86 3.58
CA LEU A 269 15.15 11.51 3.77
C LEU A 269 15.65 10.51 2.72
N TYR A 270 15.81 10.96 1.48
CA TYR A 270 16.12 10.13 0.31
C TYR A 270 17.33 10.68 -0.45
N GLY A 271 18.43 10.86 0.28
CA GLY A 271 19.68 11.43 -0.27
C GLY A 271 20.15 10.71 -1.52
N TRP A 272 20.19 9.38 -1.52
CA TRP A 272 20.62 8.61 -2.69
C TRP A 272 19.76 8.89 -3.93
N ALA A 273 18.43 8.93 -3.79
CA ALA A 273 17.53 9.21 -4.92
C ALA A 273 17.75 10.63 -5.47
N SER A 274 17.98 11.58 -4.58
CA SER A 274 18.18 13.00 -4.91
C SER A 274 19.53 13.26 -5.59
N ASP A 275 20.58 12.56 -5.14
CA ASP A 275 21.92 12.59 -5.72
C ASP A 275 21.97 11.91 -7.09
N ASN A 276 21.17 10.85 -7.29
CA ASN A 276 21.12 10.06 -8.52
C ASN A 276 19.90 10.38 -9.40
N LYS A 277 19.35 11.59 -9.28
CA LYS A 277 18.14 11.98 -10.03
C LYS A 277 18.35 11.96 -11.55
N ARG A 278 17.32 11.52 -12.28
CA ARG A 278 17.25 11.48 -13.75
C ARG A 278 15.99 12.17 -14.23
N GLY A 279 16.08 13.49 -14.36
CA GLY A 279 14.96 14.33 -14.79
C GLY A 279 14.53 15.29 -13.70
N GLU A 280 13.35 15.88 -13.88
CA GLU A 280 12.79 16.88 -12.98
C GLU A 280 12.08 16.22 -11.79
N VAL A 281 12.37 16.73 -10.59
CA VAL A 281 11.63 16.37 -9.37
C VAL A 281 10.26 17.03 -9.44
N ARG A 282 9.19 16.24 -9.30
CA ARG A 282 7.81 16.72 -9.39
C ARG A 282 7.26 16.90 -7.98
N LEU A 283 6.89 18.12 -7.64
CA LEU A 283 6.22 18.48 -6.39
C LEU A 283 4.77 18.87 -6.66
N ALA A 284 3.86 18.34 -5.86
CA ALA A 284 2.47 18.79 -5.82
C ALA A 284 1.98 18.90 -4.37
N GLY A 285 1.45 20.07 -4.01
CA GLY A 285 0.51 20.17 -2.90
C GLY A 285 -0.80 19.53 -3.36
N ILE A 286 -1.18 18.39 -2.78
CA ILE A 286 -2.30 17.59 -3.30
C ILE A 286 -3.63 18.05 -2.72
N TYR A 287 -3.74 18.16 -1.39
CA TYR A 287 -4.91 18.69 -0.66
C TYR A 287 -4.63 18.73 0.85
N ASP A 288 -5.12 19.75 1.59
CA ASP A 288 -5.14 19.77 3.07
C ASP A 288 -3.78 19.54 3.74
N GLY A 289 -2.77 20.35 3.36
CA GLY A 289 -1.42 20.26 3.93
C GLY A 289 -0.62 19.02 3.53
N ARG A 290 -1.10 18.26 2.54
CA ARG A 290 -0.41 17.05 2.06
C ARG A 290 0.39 17.32 0.81
N TRP A 291 1.56 16.69 0.75
CA TRP A 291 2.52 16.87 -0.31
C TRP A 291 2.83 15.54 -0.97
N ARG A 292 2.94 15.55 -2.30
CA ARG A 292 3.44 14.45 -3.10
C ARG A 292 4.72 14.91 -3.79
N VAL A 293 5.79 14.14 -3.61
CA VAL A 293 7.07 14.37 -4.27
C VAL A 293 7.47 13.13 -5.04
N THR A 294 7.78 13.31 -6.33
CA THR A 294 8.26 12.24 -7.19
C THR A 294 9.67 12.55 -7.68
N VAL A 295 10.60 11.64 -7.40
CA VAL A 295 12.02 11.73 -7.72
C VAL A 295 12.38 10.60 -8.69
N PRO A 296 12.46 10.89 -10.00
CA PRO A 296 13.02 9.94 -10.95
C PRO A 296 14.54 9.87 -10.75
N HIS A 297 15.13 8.68 -10.78
CA HIS A 297 16.55 8.44 -10.50
C HIS A 297 17.11 7.26 -11.31
N ASP A 298 18.41 6.98 -11.20
CA ASP A 298 19.12 5.98 -12.01
C ASP A 298 18.45 4.61 -12.02
N GLN A 299 17.95 4.17 -10.86
CA GLN A 299 17.29 2.88 -10.69
C GLN A 299 15.79 2.87 -11.05
N GLY A 300 15.14 4.00 -11.34
CA GLY A 300 13.69 4.05 -11.55
C GLY A 300 13.06 5.33 -10.99
N GLU A 301 12.00 5.17 -10.19
CA GLU A 301 11.25 6.30 -9.62
C GLU A 301 10.80 6.04 -8.18
N LEU A 302 10.98 7.05 -7.33
CA LEU A 302 10.45 7.14 -5.98
C LEU A 302 9.31 8.17 -5.95
N THR A 303 8.15 7.81 -5.42
CA THR A 303 7.07 8.76 -5.06
C THR A 303 6.79 8.67 -3.57
N THR A 304 6.87 9.80 -2.87
CA THR A 304 6.61 9.89 -1.43
C THR A 304 5.47 10.88 -1.14
N TYR A 305 4.64 10.54 -0.15
CA TYR A 305 3.56 11.37 0.33
C TYR A 305 3.81 11.76 1.78
N ILE A 306 3.81 13.06 2.03
CA ILE A 306 4.15 13.66 3.31
C ILE A 306 2.91 14.35 3.87
N ASP A 307 2.65 14.09 5.14
CA ASP A 307 1.68 14.84 5.92
C ASP A 307 2.38 16.10 6.46
N GLY A 308 2.04 17.27 5.93
CA GLY A 308 2.66 18.52 6.34
C GLY A 308 2.40 18.88 7.80
N ASN A 309 1.34 18.33 8.39
CA ASN A 309 1.00 18.52 9.79
C ASN A 309 1.97 17.82 10.75
N THR A 310 2.51 16.67 10.35
CA THR A 310 3.39 15.82 11.19
C THR A 310 4.81 15.72 10.64
N ARG A 311 5.06 16.26 9.44
CA ARG A 311 6.27 16.02 8.63
C ARG A 311 6.59 14.54 8.47
N SER A 312 5.59 13.67 8.53
CA SER A 312 5.80 12.23 8.43
C SER A 312 5.47 11.74 7.03
N VAL A 313 6.31 10.85 6.50
CA VAL A 313 5.97 10.12 5.27
C VAL A 313 4.90 9.09 5.62
N PHE A 314 3.68 9.26 5.11
CA PHE A 314 2.59 8.32 5.35
C PHE A 314 2.40 7.32 4.21
N ARG A 315 3.02 7.57 3.06
CA ARG A 315 3.02 6.65 1.93
C ARG A 315 4.28 6.79 1.08
N GLU A 316 4.79 5.67 0.61
CA GLU A 316 5.91 5.57 -0.30
C GLU A 316 5.57 4.57 -1.41
N VAL A 317 5.89 4.91 -2.66
CA VAL A 317 5.78 4.02 -3.81
C VAL A 317 7.10 4.06 -4.57
N GLN A 318 7.70 2.90 -4.82
CA GLN A 318 8.91 2.78 -5.62
C GLN A 318 8.65 1.87 -6.83
N THR A 319 9.10 2.32 -8.00
CA THR A 319 9.16 1.52 -9.23
C THR A 319 10.61 1.47 -9.67
N LEU A 320 11.27 0.32 -9.46
CA LEU A 320 12.69 0.15 -9.73
C LEU A 320 12.92 -0.83 -10.87
N GLN A 321 13.84 -0.53 -11.77
CA GLN A 321 14.21 -1.42 -12.87
C GLN A 321 15.14 -2.51 -12.38
N LEU A 322 14.74 -3.78 -12.55
CA LEU A 322 15.46 -4.94 -12.01
C LEU A 322 16.92 -4.99 -12.48
N ASN A 323 17.17 -4.69 -13.76
CA ASN A 323 18.50 -4.70 -14.36
C ASN A 323 19.42 -3.55 -13.90
N ARG A 324 18.91 -2.59 -13.11
CA ARG A 324 19.68 -1.46 -12.55
C ARG A 324 19.90 -1.58 -11.06
N LEU A 325 19.30 -2.58 -10.40
CA LEU A 325 19.46 -2.76 -8.97
C LEU A 325 20.90 -3.18 -8.64
N PRO A 326 21.50 -2.61 -7.58
CA PRO A 326 22.81 -3.01 -7.12
C PRO A 326 22.73 -4.37 -6.43
N HIS A 327 23.84 -5.09 -6.39
CA HIS A 327 23.93 -6.33 -5.62
C HIS A 327 24.57 -6.03 -4.26
N SER A 328 23.93 -6.46 -3.18
CA SER A 328 24.47 -6.40 -1.82
C SER A 328 25.35 -7.61 -1.50
N ASN A 329 25.01 -8.78 -2.07
CA ASN A 329 25.72 -10.03 -1.86
C ASN A 329 25.61 -10.94 -3.09
N THR A 330 26.62 -11.78 -3.30
CA THR A 330 26.63 -12.77 -4.38
C THR A 330 27.04 -14.14 -3.85
N ILE A 331 26.17 -15.12 -4.01
CA ILE A 331 26.40 -16.52 -3.65
C ILE A 331 26.58 -17.31 -4.94
N ARG A 332 27.57 -18.22 -4.96
CA ARG A 332 27.86 -19.08 -6.10
C ARG A 332 27.90 -20.54 -5.67
N THR A 333 27.26 -21.38 -6.47
CA THR A 333 27.25 -22.83 -6.28
C THR A 333 27.46 -23.48 -7.64
N THR A 334 28.38 -24.44 -7.70
CA THR A 334 28.71 -25.18 -8.92
C THR A 334 28.20 -26.61 -8.78
N GLY A 335 27.43 -27.04 -9.77
CA GLY A 335 27.09 -28.44 -10.02
C GLY A 335 28.02 -29.08 -11.05
N ASP A 336 27.63 -30.25 -11.55
CA ASP A 336 28.35 -31.00 -12.56
C ASP A 336 28.20 -30.37 -13.96
N GLU A 337 26.99 -29.90 -14.31
CA GLU A 337 26.70 -29.31 -15.62
C GLU A 337 26.44 -27.79 -15.56
N ILE A 338 25.99 -27.30 -14.40
CA ILE A 338 25.58 -25.91 -14.23
C ILE A 338 26.30 -25.16 -13.10
N ASN A 339 26.43 -23.86 -13.27
CA ASN A 339 26.84 -22.89 -12.26
C ASN A 339 25.64 -22.01 -11.92
N VAL A 340 25.31 -21.91 -10.63
CA VAL A 340 24.24 -21.07 -10.11
C VAL A 340 24.86 -19.87 -9.40
N THR A 341 24.46 -18.66 -9.81
CA THR A 341 24.82 -17.40 -9.15
C THR A 341 23.55 -16.74 -8.62
N ILE A 342 23.51 -16.44 -7.34
CA ILE A 342 22.41 -15.77 -6.66
C ILE A 342 22.91 -14.40 -6.23
N ASN A 343 22.33 -13.33 -6.78
CA ASN A 343 22.65 -11.96 -6.39
C ASN A 343 21.49 -11.37 -5.60
N GLN A 344 21.74 -11.08 -4.33
CA GLN A 344 20.80 -10.38 -3.47
C GLN A 344 20.92 -8.88 -3.70
N THR A 345 19.80 -8.17 -3.59
CA THR A 345 19.78 -6.70 -3.63
C THR A 345 19.63 -6.16 -2.20
N PRO A 346 20.07 -4.92 -1.93
CA PRO A 346 19.92 -4.34 -0.60
C PRO A 346 18.46 -4.26 -0.12
N HIS A 347 18.31 -4.08 1.19
CA HIS A 347 17.00 -3.94 1.85
C HIS A 347 16.06 -5.13 1.63
N ASN A 348 16.61 -6.34 1.50
CA ASN A 348 15.84 -7.56 1.18
C ASN A 348 14.96 -7.35 -0.07
N GLY A 349 15.52 -6.72 -1.11
CA GLY A 349 14.81 -6.49 -2.36
C GLY A 349 14.74 -7.75 -3.23
N PRO A 350 14.52 -7.58 -4.55
CA PRO A 350 14.56 -8.68 -5.50
C PRO A 350 15.89 -9.44 -5.49
N VAL A 351 15.84 -10.72 -5.80
CA VAL A 351 17.01 -11.60 -5.95
C VAL A 351 17.10 -12.06 -7.39
N LYS A 352 18.28 -11.90 -8.00
CA LYS A 352 18.59 -12.42 -9.33
C LYS A 352 19.21 -13.80 -9.20
N ILE A 353 18.59 -14.80 -9.79
CA ILE A 353 19.14 -16.16 -9.89
C ILE A 353 19.56 -16.37 -11.34
N GLN A 354 20.85 -16.59 -11.58
CA GLN A 354 21.44 -16.78 -12.90
C GLN A 354 22.08 -18.17 -13.00
N ILE A 355 21.81 -18.87 -14.09
CA ILE A 355 22.25 -20.23 -14.34
C ILE A 355 23.06 -20.25 -15.65
N THR A 356 24.28 -20.73 -15.58
CA THR A 356 25.16 -20.89 -16.74
C THR A 356 25.79 -22.27 -16.80
N ASP A 357 26.24 -22.72 -17.96
CA ASP A 357 27.05 -23.93 -18.09
C ASP A 357 28.53 -23.69 -17.70
N GLY A 358 29.39 -24.70 -17.89
CA GLY A 358 30.83 -24.61 -17.66
C GLY A 358 31.57 -23.66 -18.63
N ALA A 359 30.96 -23.30 -19.76
CA ALA A 359 31.47 -22.33 -20.72
C ALA A 359 30.93 -20.90 -20.47
N GLY A 360 30.07 -20.73 -19.46
CA GLY A 360 29.42 -19.46 -19.13
C GLY A 360 28.22 -19.12 -20.01
N GLN A 361 27.70 -20.05 -20.80
CA GLN A 361 26.48 -19.84 -21.60
C GLN A 361 25.23 -19.95 -20.72
N PRO A 362 24.18 -19.15 -20.95
CA PRO A 362 22.94 -19.23 -20.18
C PRO A 362 22.25 -20.59 -20.37
N VAL A 363 21.71 -21.14 -19.27
CA VAL A 363 20.99 -22.41 -19.28
C VAL A 363 19.56 -22.21 -18.81
N ALA A 364 18.61 -22.78 -19.56
CA ALA A 364 17.21 -22.85 -19.17
C ALA A 364 17.01 -23.90 -18.07
N ALA A 365 16.63 -23.49 -16.87
CA ALA A 365 16.44 -24.34 -15.70
C ALA A 365 15.15 -23.98 -14.96
N SER A 366 14.56 -24.96 -14.27
CA SER A 366 13.48 -24.73 -13.32
C SER A 366 14.06 -24.29 -11.97
N VAL A 367 13.47 -23.27 -11.36
CA VAL A 367 13.91 -22.73 -10.07
C VAL A 367 12.78 -22.80 -9.05
N SER A 368 13.09 -23.27 -7.83
CA SER A 368 12.19 -23.22 -6.68
C SER A 368 12.87 -22.64 -5.45
N ILE A 369 12.06 -22.08 -4.55
CA ILE A 369 12.46 -21.61 -3.23
C ILE A 369 11.63 -22.34 -2.18
N ASN A 370 12.28 -23.06 -1.26
CA ASN A 370 11.59 -23.86 -0.23
C ASN A 370 10.50 -24.77 -0.84
N ASP A 371 10.82 -25.42 -1.95
CA ASP A 371 9.91 -26.26 -2.76
C ASP A 371 8.78 -25.53 -3.50
N ASP A 372 8.60 -24.21 -3.29
CA ASP A 372 7.69 -23.40 -4.10
C ASP A 372 8.31 -23.07 -5.45
N ALA A 373 7.66 -23.49 -6.54
CA ALA A 373 8.10 -23.17 -7.89
C ALA A 373 8.05 -21.66 -8.15
N ILE A 374 9.20 -21.08 -8.54
CA ILE A 374 9.31 -19.67 -8.95
C ILE A 374 9.03 -19.53 -10.43
N GLY A 375 9.52 -20.48 -11.21
CA GLY A 375 9.37 -20.47 -12.66
C GLY A 375 10.55 -21.14 -13.35
N ARG A 376 10.68 -20.85 -14.64
CA ARG A 376 11.82 -21.27 -15.47
C ARG A 376 12.62 -20.05 -15.86
N THR A 377 13.93 -20.20 -15.95
CA THR A 377 14.79 -19.14 -16.45
C THR A 377 14.51 -18.89 -17.93
N GLY A 378 14.64 -17.63 -18.34
CA GLY A 378 14.49 -17.23 -19.73
C GLY A 378 15.70 -17.63 -20.59
N ASP A 379 15.72 -17.16 -21.83
CA ASP A 379 16.82 -17.39 -22.79
C ASP A 379 18.17 -16.80 -22.30
N ASP A 380 18.12 -15.83 -21.38
CA ASP A 380 19.27 -15.23 -20.73
C ASP A 380 19.76 -15.98 -19.49
N GLY A 381 19.14 -17.13 -19.18
CA GLY A 381 19.48 -17.98 -18.03
C GLY A 381 19.18 -17.33 -16.69
N THR A 382 18.32 -16.31 -16.65
CA THR A 382 17.99 -15.56 -15.42
C THR A 382 16.54 -15.75 -15.00
N VAL A 383 16.30 -15.72 -13.69
CA VAL A 383 14.97 -15.47 -13.10
C VAL A 383 15.10 -14.49 -11.93
N TRP A 384 14.11 -13.61 -11.78
CA TRP A 384 13.98 -12.72 -10.63
C TRP A 384 12.88 -13.20 -9.70
N THR A 385 13.09 -13.03 -8.40
CA THR A 385 12.12 -13.37 -7.35
C THR A 385 12.26 -12.43 -6.16
N LEU A 386 11.28 -12.44 -5.26
CA LEU A 386 11.41 -11.82 -3.94
C LEU A 386 11.98 -12.81 -2.93
N GLU A 387 12.84 -12.27 -2.06
CA GLU A 387 13.54 -12.98 -0.99
C GLU A 387 12.63 -13.26 0.21
N PRO A 388 12.57 -14.51 0.71
CA PRO A 388 12.03 -14.78 2.04
C PRO A 388 12.88 -14.09 3.13
N ARG A 389 12.26 -13.55 4.20
CA ARG A 389 12.97 -12.86 5.30
C ARG A 389 13.63 -13.81 6.30
N SER A 390 13.66 -15.10 5.99
CA SER A 390 14.34 -16.14 6.76
C SER A 390 15.21 -16.97 5.83
N HIS A 391 16.07 -17.81 6.38
CA HIS A 391 16.91 -18.70 5.58
C HIS A 391 16.05 -19.52 4.63
N TYR A 392 16.48 -19.64 3.37
CA TYR A 392 15.73 -20.37 2.36
C TYR A 392 16.62 -21.23 1.49
N LEU A 393 16.05 -22.29 0.94
CA LEU A 393 16.70 -23.19 0.01
C LEU A 393 16.32 -22.79 -1.40
N VAL A 394 17.32 -22.46 -2.23
CA VAL A 394 17.18 -22.35 -3.68
C VAL A 394 17.53 -23.69 -4.29
N SER A 395 16.61 -24.25 -5.07
CA SER A 395 16.81 -25.48 -5.82
C SER A 395 16.69 -25.18 -7.31
N VAL A 396 17.71 -25.53 -8.09
CA VAL A 396 17.77 -25.35 -9.54
C VAL A 396 17.86 -26.71 -10.21
N SER A 397 16.98 -27.00 -11.15
CA SER A 397 16.97 -28.29 -11.86
C SER A 397 16.97 -28.14 -13.38
N THR A 398 17.87 -28.90 -14.03
CA THR A 398 17.98 -29.00 -15.49
C THR A 398 18.51 -30.37 -15.89
N GLY A 399 18.05 -30.93 -17.01
CA GLY A 399 18.70 -32.09 -17.68
C GLY A 399 18.84 -33.41 -16.89
N GLY A 400 18.42 -33.47 -15.62
CA GLY A 400 18.66 -34.59 -14.70
C GLY A 400 19.49 -34.22 -13.46
N GLU A 401 20.10 -33.03 -13.44
CA GLU A 401 20.80 -32.47 -12.30
C GLU A 401 19.88 -31.57 -11.45
N THR A 402 20.14 -31.56 -10.13
CA THR A 402 19.56 -30.57 -9.20
C THR A 402 20.65 -30.01 -8.31
N VAL A 403 20.82 -28.69 -8.32
CA VAL A 403 21.76 -27.94 -7.47
C VAL A 403 20.97 -27.22 -6.37
N ASN A 404 21.41 -27.42 -5.13
CA ASN A 404 20.76 -26.89 -3.93
C ASN A 404 21.68 -25.89 -3.24
N THR A 405 21.17 -24.71 -2.90
CA THR A 405 21.92 -23.65 -2.22
C THR A 405 21.10 -23.04 -1.11
N THR A 406 21.61 -23.07 0.12
CA THR A 406 21.00 -22.33 1.23
C THR A 406 21.45 -20.87 1.19
N VAL A 407 20.48 -19.97 1.21
CA VAL A 407 20.70 -18.52 1.20
C VAL A 407 20.30 -17.93 2.55
N ARG A 408 21.04 -16.91 2.97
CA ARG A 408 20.76 -16.11 4.18
C ARG A 408 20.38 -14.70 3.74
N PRO A 409 19.24 -14.16 4.20
CA PRO A 409 18.85 -12.78 3.93
C PRO A 409 19.88 -11.75 4.39
#